data_AF-A0A819VJ19-F1
#
_entry.id   AF-A0A819VJ19-F1
#
_cell.length_a   1.000
_cell.length_b   1.000
_cell.length_c   1.000
_cell.angle_alpha   90.00
_cell.angle_beta   90.00
_cell.angle_gamma   90.00
#
_symmetry.space_group_name_H-M   'P 1'
#
loop_
_entity.id
_entity.type
_entity.pdbx_description
1 polymer ?
#
loop_
_entity_poly.entity_id
_entity_poly.type
_entity_poly.pdbx_seq_one_letter_code
_entity_poly.pdbx_strand_id
1 'polypeptide(L)'
;MYMMGKRVNYAGRLVISPDPFIAIYQVGIPEIFPKKLTYPQLVTPDNVDELRQLILNGSDVHPGGNFVELEDETIRRLLPNNLSQRTAVAKL
;
A
#
# COMPACT_ATOMS: atom_id res chain seq x y z
N MET A 1 20.67 -23.42 -9.10
CA MET A 1 20.66 -22.03 -8.58
C MET A 1 19.22 -21.50 -8.47
N TYR A 2 18.33 -22.23 -7.80
CA TYR A 2 16.92 -21.81 -7.61
C TYR A 2 16.37 -22.16 -6.21
N MET A 3 17.21 -22.60 -5.27
CA MET A 3 16.78 -22.91 -3.89
C MET A 3 17.43 -21.98 -2.87
N MET A 4 18.73 -21.69 -3.01
CA MET A 4 19.48 -20.85 -2.06
C MET A 4 19.34 -19.33 -2.32
N GLY A 5 18.81 -18.89 -3.47
CA GLY A 5 18.61 -17.47 -3.77
C GLY A 5 17.67 -17.26 -4.95
N LYS A 6 16.61 -16.48 -4.75
CA LYS A 6 15.63 -16.11 -5.77
C LYS A 6 15.38 -14.60 -5.76
N ARG A 7 14.92 -14.06 -6.88
CA ARG A 7 14.37 -12.70 -6.94
C ARG A 7 13.04 -12.69 -6.17
N VAL A 8 12.83 -11.64 -5.39
CA VAL A 8 11.66 -11.48 -4.51
C VAL A 8 10.80 -10.31 -4.99
N ASN A 9 9.51 -10.39 -4.69
CA ASN A 9 8.57 -9.28 -4.87
C ASN A 9 8.60 -8.37 -3.63
N TYR A 10 8.05 -7.15 -3.75
CA TYR A 10 7.91 -6.19 -2.65
C TYR A 10 9.23 -5.79 -1.97
N ALA A 11 10.32 -5.69 -2.73
CA ALA A 11 11.61 -5.19 -2.25
C ALA A 11 12.02 -3.92 -2.99
N GLY A 12 12.81 -3.07 -2.34
CA GLY A 12 13.39 -1.87 -2.95
C GLY A 12 14.80 -1.60 -2.44
N ARG A 13 15.57 -0.82 -3.21
CA ARG A 13 16.96 -0.47 -2.91
C ARG A 13 17.14 1.03 -3.01
N LEU A 14 17.85 1.61 -2.04
CA LEU A 14 18.12 3.05 -1.95
C LEU A 14 19.59 3.29 -1.62
N VAL A 15 20.06 4.52 -1.90
CA VAL A 15 21.33 5.03 -1.37
C VAL A 15 21.06 5.60 0.02
N ILE A 16 21.88 5.24 0.98
CA ILE A 16 21.73 5.71 2.36
C ILE A 16 22.29 7.12 2.53
N SER A 17 21.64 7.92 3.38
CA SER A 17 22.11 9.25 3.81
C SER A 17 21.99 9.34 5.34
N PRO A 18 22.95 9.96 6.05
CA PRO A 18 22.86 10.12 7.50
C PRO A 18 21.76 11.11 7.87
N ASP A 19 20.93 10.77 8.85
CA ASP A 19 19.86 11.64 9.37
C ASP A 19 19.86 11.59 10.92
N PRO A 20 20.15 12.72 11.61
CA PRO A 20 20.16 12.78 13.07
C PRO A 20 18.76 12.97 13.70
N PHE A 21 17.72 13.22 12.91
CA PHE A 21 16.37 13.49 13.43
C PHE A 21 15.50 12.24 13.59
N ILE A 22 15.91 11.11 13.03
CA ILE A 22 15.21 9.83 13.16
C ILE A 22 15.75 9.01 14.32
N ALA A 23 14.90 8.17 14.92
CA ALA A 23 15.34 7.29 16.01
C ALA A 23 16.27 6.17 15.49
N ILE A 24 17.07 5.59 16.39
CA ILE A 24 18.04 4.52 16.08
C ILE A 24 17.42 3.27 15.42
N TYR A 25 16.12 3.06 15.59
CA TYR A 25 15.37 1.92 15.06
C TYR A 25 14.48 2.30 13.86
N GLN A 26 14.59 3.53 13.35
CA GLN A 26 13.82 4.03 12.22
C GLN A 26 14.68 4.11 10.96
N VAL A 27 14.02 4.07 9.80
CA VAL A 27 14.64 4.28 8.50
C VAL A 27 13.81 5.29 7.71
N GLY A 28 14.47 6.29 7.13
CA GLY A 28 13.83 7.26 6.25
C GLY A 28 13.42 6.61 4.93
N ILE A 29 12.13 6.67 4.59
CA ILE A 29 11.59 6.16 3.32
C ILE A 29 11.12 7.34 2.47
N PRO A 30 11.62 7.51 1.23
CA PRO A 30 11.14 8.54 0.31
C PRO A 30 9.70 8.29 -0.13
N GLU A 31 8.92 9.35 -0.41
CA GLU A 31 7.49 9.28 -0.79
C GLU A 31 7.19 8.40 -2.01
N ILE A 32 8.17 8.14 -2.87
CA ILE A 32 8.01 7.31 -4.07
C ILE A 32 7.79 5.83 -3.71
N PHE A 33 8.31 5.38 -2.57
CA PHE A 33 8.25 3.98 -2.14
C PHE A 33 6.85 3.57 -1.64
N PRO A 34 6.22 4.31 -0.70
CA PRO A 34 4.91 3.95 -0.16
C PRO A 34 3.78 3.91 -1.20
N LYS A 35 3.93 4.60 -2.34
CA LYS A 35 2.96 4.54 -3.44
C LYS A 35 3.01 3.22 -4.22
N LYS A 36 4.14 2.50 -4.17
CA LYS A 36 4.37 1.26 -4.92
C LYS A 36 4.34 0.01 -4.05
N LEU A 37 4.96 0.08 -2.87
CA LEU A 37 4.97 -1.02 -1.92
C LEU A 37 3.64 -1.03 -1.17
N THR A 38 2.95 -2.17 -1.23
CA THR A 38 1.63 -2.35 -0.63
C THR A 38 1.66 -3.56 0.30
N TYR A 39 0.76 -3.55 1.28
CA TYR A 39 0.60 -4.63 2.23
C TYR A 39 -0.87 -5.07 2.23
N PRO A 40 -1.15 -6.38 2.12
CA PRO A 40 -2.51 -6.89 2.21
C PRO A 40 -2.96 -6.87 3.67
N GLN A 41 -3.87 -5.93 3.99
CA GLN A 41 -4.48 -5.83 5.30
C GLN A 41 -5.89 -6.42 5.26
N LEU A 42 -6.19 -7.34 6.19
CA LEU A 42 -7.53 -7.88 6.34
C LEU A 42 -8.48 -6.81 6.90
N VAL A 43 -9.68 -6.75 6.35
CA VAL A 43 -10.74 -5.87 6.84
C VAL A 43 -11.35 -6.49 8.10
N THR A 44 -11.29 -5.74 9.20
CA THR A 44 -11.92 -6.07 10.48
C THR A 44 -12.88 -4.95 10.87
N PRO A 45 -13.85 -5.19 11.77
CA PRO A 45 -14.77 -4.14 12.22
C PRO A 45 -14.06 -2.92 12.82
N ASP A 46 -12.88 -3.12 13.43
CA ASP A 46 -12.11 -2.05 14.09
C ASP A 46 -11.34 -1.18 13.09
N ASN A 47 -10.92 -1.72 11.94
CA ASN A 47 -10.08 -1.01 10.97
C ASN A 47 -10.83 -0.55 9.71
N VAL A 48 -12.11 -0.92 9.59
CA VAL A 48 -12.90 -0.69 8.37
C VAL A 48 -12.98 0.79 8.01
N ASP A 49 -13.12 1.67 8.99
CA ASP A 49 -13.26 3.11 8.76
C ASP A 49 -11.96 3.72 8.24
N GLU A 50 -10.81 3.28 8.76
CA GLU A 50 -9.50 3.71 8.28
C GLU A 50 -9.25 3.21 6.85
N LEU A 51 -9.51 1.92 6.58
CA LEU A 51 -9.31 1.32 5.26
C LEU A 51 -10.21 1.97 4.20
N ARG A 52 -11.45 2.36 4.55
CA ARG A 52 -12.33 3.13 3.66
C ARG A 52 -11.71 4.45 3.25
N GLN A 53 -11.09 5.19 4.17
CA GLN A 53 -10.41 6.45 3.84
C GLN A 53 -9.22 6.23 2.90
N LEU A 54 -8.44 5.17 3.11
CA LEU A 54 -7.32 4.82 2.24
C LEU A 54 -7.79 4.50 0.80
N ILE A 55 -8.92 3.81 0.64
CA ILE A 55 -9.51 3.52 -0.67
C ILE A 55 -10.01 4.79 -1.36
N LEU A 56 -10.57 5.74 -0.62
CA LEU A 56 -11.01 7.03 -1.16
C LEU A 56 -9.83 7.88 -1.66
N ASN A 57 -8.74 7.95 -0.88
CA ASN A 57 -7.50 8.61 -1.28
C ASN A 57 -6.90 8.00 -2.55
N GLY A 58 -6.96 6.67 -2.67
CA GLY A 58 -6.50 5.91 -3.83
C GLY A 58 -4.98 5.82 -3.97
N SER A 59 -4.49 5.64 -5.20
CA SER A 59 -3.09 5.25 -5.46
C SER A 59 -2.07 6.39 -5.44
N ASP A 60 -2.50 7.61 -5.70
CA ASP A 60 -1.59 8.73 -5.98
C ASP A 60 -1.21 9.52 -4.73
N VAL A 61 -2.09 9.49 -3.72
CA VAL A 61 -1.94 10.21 -2.45
C VAL A 61 -1.65 9.19 -1.35
N HIS A 62 -0.52 9.35 -0.67
CA HIS A 62 -0.16 8.55 0.50
C HIS A 62 -0.60 9.30 1.78
N PRO A 63 -1.23 8.64 2.76
CA PRO A 63 -1.60 7.22 2.82
C PRO A 63 -2.83 6.88 1.97
N GLY A 64 -2.77 5.76 1.24
CA GLY A 64 -3.82 5.34 0.30
C GLY A 64 -3.75 3.86 -0.10
N GLY A 65 -4.67 3.43 -0.95
CA GLY A 65 -4.82 2.03 -1.40
C GLY A 65 -4.76 1.84 -2.92
N ASN A 66 -4.11 0.77 -3.37
CA ASN A 66 -3.94 0.44 -4.80
C ASN A 66 -4.85 -0.70 -5.29
N PHE A 67 -5.09 -1.68 -4.43
CA PHE A 67 -5.79 -2.92 -4.77
C PHE A 67 -6.79 -3.25 -3.68
N VAL A 68 -7.94 -3.79 -4.08
CA VAL A 68 -8.94 -4.37 -3.19
C VAL A 68 -9.20 -5.79 -3.65
N GLU A 69 -9.03 -6.73 -2.73
CA GLU A 69 -9.36 -8.13 -2.93
C GLU A 69 -10.75 -8.39 -2.36
N LEU A 70 -11.64 -8.93 -3.18
CA LEU A 70 -13.00 -9.29 -2.77
C LEU A 70 -13.03 -10.73 -2.25
N GLU A 71 -14.12 -11.11 -1.59
CA GLU A 71 -14.34 -12.48 -1.09
C GLU A 71 -14.24 -13.54 -2.20
N ASP A 72 -14.56 -13.17 -3.45
CA ASP A 72 -14.46 -14.01 -4.64
C ASP A 72 -13.00 -14.12 -5.20
N GLU A 73 -11.98 -13.82 -4.39
CA GLU A 73 -10.55 -13.78 -4.76
C GLU A 73 -10.22 -12.84 -5.95
N THR A 74 -11.16 -11.99 -6.32
CA THR A 74 -11.02 -11.09 -7.46
C THR A 74 -10.32 -9.81 -7.01
N ILE A 75 -9.11 -9.60 -7.54
CA ILE A 75 -8.32 -8.39 -7.27
C ILE A 75 -8.77 -7.26 -8.18
N ARG A 76 -9.36 -6.22 -7.60
CA ARG A 76 -9.72 -4.99 -8.29
C ARG A 76 -8.66 -3.92 -8.06
N ARG A 77 -8.05 -3.45 -9.15
CA ARG A 77 -7.13 -2.31 -9.11
C ARG A 77 -7.93 -1.00 -9.05
N LEU A 78 -7.55 -0.14 -8.10
CA LEU A 78 -8.10 1.20 -7.98
C LEU A 78 -7.37 2.13 -8.95
N LEU A 79 -8.12 2.77 -9.85
CA LEU A 79 -7.56 3.74 -10.79
C LEU A 79 -7.56 5.15 -10.17
N PRO A 80 -6.58 6.00 -10.53
CA PRO A 80 -6.50 7.39 -10.08
C PRO A 80 -7.76 8.22 -10.42
N ASN A 81 -8.30 8.04 -11.62
CA ASN A 81 -9.32 8.93 -12.18
C ASN A 81 -10.78 8.53 -11.90
N ASN A 82 -11.03 7.43 -11.17
CA ASN A 82 -12.39 6.89 -11.04
C ASN A 82 -12.91 6.97 -9.59
N LEU A 83 -13.38 8.15 -9.19
CA LEU A 83 -13.94 8.43 -7.86
C LEU A 83 -15.20 7.61 -7.56
N SER A 84 -16.04 7.38 -8.58
CA SER A 84 -17.27 6.59 -8.45
C SER A 84 -16.95 5.14 -8.09
N GLN A 85 -15.93 4.55 -8.72
CA GLN A 85 -15.47 3.20 -8.43
C GLN A 85 -14.97 3.08 -6.98
N ARG A 86 -14.18 4.05 -6.50
CA ARG A 86 -13.65 4.04 -5.12
C ARG A 86 -14.75 4.15 -4.09
N THR A 87 -15.72 5.03 -4.33
CA THR A 87 -16.86 5.23 -3.42
C THR A 87 -17.75 3.98 -3.37
N ALA A 88 -17.93 3.29 -4.50
CA ALA A 88 -18.69 2.04 -4.54
C ALA A 88 -17.99 0.94 -3.75
N VAL A 89 -16.66 0.82 -3.88
CA VAL A 89 -15.88 -0.20 -3.16
C VAL A 89 -15.78 0.11 -1.66
N ALA A 90 -15.69 1.38 -1.26
CA ALA A 90 -15.66 1.77 0.15
C ALA A 90 -17.00 1.60 0.88
N LYS A 91 -18.11 1.48 0.14
CA LYS A 91 -19.46 1.28 0.69
C LYS A 91 -19.87 -0.18 0.83
N LEU A 92 -19.09 -1.11 0.26
CA LEU A 92 -19.22 -2.54 0.54
C LEU A 92 -18.83 -2.82 2.00
#